data_AF-A0A7C1NKI9-F1
#
_entry.id   AF-A0A7C1NKI9-F1
#
_cell.length_a   1.000
_cell.length_b   1.000
_cell.length_c   1.000
_cell.angle_alpha   90.00
_cell.angle_beta   90.00
_cell.angle_gamma   90.00
#
_symmetry.space_group_name_H-M   'P 1'
#
loop_
_entity.id
_entity.type
_entity.pdbx_description
1 polymer ?
#
loop_
_entity_poly.entity_id
_entity_poly.type
_entity_poly.pdbx_seq_one_letter_code
_entity_poly.pdbx_strand_id
1 'polypeptide(L)'
;MSDEQRFFIRDPWAFDPKEQRSLRTDTHLGFDTRALHAGFHPLDDFEAFRSFVPPITPSMTFPYKTFGKTPYPVYGRTATPINRLLEDRLASLEGGGAGITAGSGSQALFNLIFTIARPGDNVVTSLNVFGEGYKQAAHIFPQRCGVSFLFVDNPSNTDSWDALIDANTKLVWVETPSNPCLFVTDIAAIAETAHSHKVPLLVDNTTATPALQKPMTLGADIILLSITKFLAGNATVLGGAIVGSEDLIEDIRWNTTEFVGAVMQPMEAWLTLQYLETLSLRMERHSANAQAVAEFLSQHPKVCHVNYSGLPDHPQHQLAKRQMREQGGLLSFVVPDGMAGAAKVMNSLELVVHAVTFGTSRTICMHPATITHEHLTQNERASAGIVDGLIRLSVGLEDPADIIADLEQALGRL
;
A
#
# COMPACT_ATOMS: atom_id res chain seq x y z
N MET A 1 -3.59 10.74 -26.02
CA MET A 1 -4.98 11.20 -26.27
C MET A 1 -5.00 12.50 -27.08
N SER A 2 -6.06 12.77 -27.83
CA SER A 2 -6.29 14.07 -28.49
C SER A 2 -6.75 15.15 -27.49
N ASP A 3 -6.59 16.42 -27.85
CA ASP A 3 -6.93 17.56 -26.99
C ASP A 3 -8.43 17.71 -26.70
N GLU A 4 -9.30 17.06 -27.49
CA GLU A 4 -10.75 17.31 -27.53
C GLU A 4 -11.56 16.65 -26.40
N GLN A 5 -11.04 15.61 -25.73
CA GLN A 5 -11.77 14.85 -24.70
C GLN A 5 -11.39 15.21 -23.25
N ARG A 6 -10.56 16.23 -23.02
CA ARG A 6 -9.90 16.48 -21.72
C ARG A 6 -10.81 16.89 -20.55
N PHE A 7 -12.10 17.18 -20.73
CA PHE A 7 -12.95 17.85 -19.71
C PHE A 7 -14.39 17.32 -19.59
N PHE A 8 -14.60 16.03 -19.88
CA PHE A 8 -15.91 15.41 -19.74
C PHE A 8 -15.86 14.26 -18.72
N ILE A 9 -17.02 13.94 -18.15
CA ILE A 9 -17.26 12.67 -17.45
C ILE A 9 -16.75 11.56 -18.36
N ARG A 10 -15.83 10.74 -17.84
CA ARG A 10 -15.27 9.62 -18.61
C ARG A 10 -16.30 8.50 -18.68
N ASP A 11 -16.27 7.72 -19.76
CA ASP A 11 -17.00 6.46 -19.78
C ASP A 11 -16.52 5.60 -18.60
N PRO A 12 -17.42 4.99 -17.80
CA PRO A 12 -17.01 4.18 -16.66
C PRO A 12 -16.07 3.06 -17.09
N TRP A 13 -14.97 2.89 -16.37
CA TRP A 13 -13.99 1.87 -16.66
C TRP A 13 -14.59 0.48 -16.56
N ALA A 14 -14.29 -0.36 -17.55
CA ALA A 14 -14.65 -1.76 -17.58
C ALA A 14 -13.38 -2.59 -17.75
N PHE A 15 -13.20 -3.59 -16.89
CA PHE A 15 -12.05 -4.50 -16.98
C PHE A 15 -12.17 -5.41 -18.20
N ASP A 16 -11.18 -5.39 -19.09
CA ASP A 16 -10.97 -6.42 -20.10
C ASP A 16 -9.70 -7.23 -19.76
N PRO A 17 -9.80 -8.52 -19.39
CA PRO A 17 -8.63 -9.35 -19.11
C PRO A 17 -7.77 -9.64 -20.36
N LYS A 18 -8.19 -9.18 -21.56
CA LYS A 18 -7.39 -9.22 -22.79
C LYS A 18 -6.69 -7.91 -23.13
N GLU A 19 -6.91 -6.84 -22.34
CA GLU A 19 -6.28 -5.55 -22.56
C GLU A 19 -4.76 -5.69 -22.45
N GLN A 20 -4.04 -5.38 -23.53
CA GLN A 20 -2.59 -5.33 -23.49
C GLN A 20 -2.16 -4.05 -22.77
N ARG A 21 -1.69 -4.22 -21.52
CA ARG A 21 -1.17 -3.12 -20.70
C ARG A 21 -0.14 -2.32 -21.48
N SER A 22 -0.32 -0.99 -21.55
CA SER A 22 0.62 -0.10 -22.23
C SER A 22 1.98 -0.12 -21.51
N LEU A 23 3.01 -0.62 -22.21
CA LEU A 23 4.36 -0.64 -21.67
C LEU A 23 4.92 0.79 -21.63
N ARG A 24 5.22 1.29 -20.44
CA ARG A 24 5.92 2.58 -20.27
C ARG A 24 7.30 2.51 -20.92
N THR A 25 7.73 3.60 -21.53
CA THR A 25 9.00 3.68 -22.30
C THR A 25 10.24 3.45 -21.44
N ASP A 26 10.16 3.72 -20.14
CA ASP A 26 11.23 3.56 -19.15
C ASP A 26 11.30 2.16 -18.52
N THR A 27 10.44 1.21 -18.91
CA THR A 27 10.41 -0.18 -18.38
C THR A 27 11.72 -0.95 -18.52
N HIS A 28 12.60 -0.55 -19.44
CA HIS A 28 13.92 -1.14 -19.64
C HIS A 28 14.99 -0.71 -18.61
N LEU A 29 14.70 0.31 -17.79
CA LEU A 29 15.63 0.85 -16.79
C LEU A 29 15.48 0.16 -15.41
N GLY A 30 16.58 0.16 -14.64
CA GLY A 30 16.59 -0.36 -13.27
C GLY A 30 15.66 0.39 -12.32
N PHE A 31 15.29 -0.23 -11.19
CA PHE A 31 14.41 0.37 -10.20
C PHE A 31 14.92 1.73 -9.70
N ASP A 32 16.18 1.79 -9.27
CA ASP A 32 16.78 3.00 -8.68
C ASP A 32 16.89 4.13 -9.71
N THR A 33 17.26 3.81 -10.95
CA THR A 33 17.28 4.76 -12.06
C THR A 33 15.91 5.38 -12.30
N ARG A 34 14.83 4.59 -12.24
CA ARG A 34 13.46 5.09 -12.40
C ARG A 34 12.97 5.87 -11.18
N ALA A 35 13.40 5.50 -9.97
CA ALA A 35 13.09 6.24 -8.74
C ALA A 35 13.69 7.67 -8.75
N LEU A 36 14.82 7.87 -9.43
CA LEU A 36 15.45 9.17 -9.63
C LEU A 36 14.84 9.96 -10.82
N HIS A 37 14.66 9.29 -11.97
CA HIS A 37 14.44 9.96 -13.27
C HIS A 37 13.02 9.86 -13.86
N ALA A 38 12.18 8.92 -13.41
CA ALA A 38 10.85 8.78 -14.02
C ALA A 38 10.00 10.05 -13.80
N GLY A 39 9.41 10.54 -14.89
CA GLY A 39 8.54 11.72 -14.91
C GLY A 39 9.25 13.09 -14.97
N PHE A 40 10.59 13.18 -14.94
CA PHE A 40 11.30 14.46 -14.97
C PHE A 40 12.74 14.34 -15.49
N HIS A 41 13.11 15.13 -16.49
CA HIS A 41 14.49 15.20 -17.01
C HIS A 41 15.00 16.66 -16.99
N PRO A 42 16.05 16.97 -16.19
CA PRO A 42 16.52 18.35 -16.00
C PRO A 42 16.93 19.13 -17.25
N LEU A 43 17.20 18.45 -18.37
CA LEU A 43 17.54 19.08 -19.65
C LEU A 43 16.31 19.26 -20.57
N ASP A 44 15.28 18.42 -20.43
CA ASP A 44 14.10 18.45 -21.30
C ASP A 44 13.04 19.40 -20.71
N ASP A 45 12.90 19.39 -19.38
CA ASP A 45 12.05 20.29 -18.60
C ASP A 45 12.72 21.66 -18.30
N PHE A 46 13.93 21.89 -18.83
CA PHE A 46 14.81 23.00 -18.46
C PHE A 46 14.21 24.38 -18.72
N GLU A 47 13.56 24.59 -19.87
CA GLU A 47 13.13 25.93 -20.33
C GLU A 47 12.11 26.60 -19.39
N ALA A 48 11.32 25.82 -18.64
CA ALA A 48 10.28 26.36 -17.77
C ALA A 48 10.83 26.89 -16.42
N PHE A 49 11.90 26.30 -15.90
CA PHE A 49 12.35 26.54 -14.52
C PHE A 49 13.88 26.59 -14.32
N ARG A 50 14.66 26.07 -15.27
CA ARG A 50 16.12 25.86 -15.19
C ARG A 50 16.58 25.13 -13.92
N SER A 51 15.77 24.18 -13.45
CA SER A 51 15.95 23.50 -12.17
C SER A 51 16.50 22.08 -12.34
N PHE A 52 17.42 21.68 -11.45
CA PHE A 52 17.91 20.30 -11.38
C PHE A 52 16.95 19.35 -10.66
N VAL A 53 16.15 19.87 -9.72
CA VAL A 53 15.12 19.12 -9.00
C VAL A 53 13.72 19.58 -9.44
N PRO A 54 12.69 18.74 -9.34
CA PRO A 54 11.31 19.17 -9.57
C PRO A 54 10.93 20.39 -8.71
N PRO A 55 10.41 21.49 -9.30
CA PRO A 55 10.07 22.69 -8.55
C PRO A 55 8.77 22.52 -7.77
N ILE A 56 8.77 22.95 -6.50
CA ILE A 56 7.55 23.03 -5.68
C ILE A 56 6.66 24.13 -6.29
N THR A 57 5.54 23.73 -6.90
CA THR A 57 4.57 24.65 -7.49
C THR A 57 3.31 24.69 -6.62
N PRO A 58 3.17 25.65 -5.69
CA PRO A 58 2.00 25.75 -4.81
C PRO A 58 0.76 26.36 -5.49
N SER A 59 0.79 26.57 -6.82
CA SER A 59 -0.37 27.10 -7.54
C SER A 59 -1.43 26.02 -7.74
N MET A 60 -2.68 26.38 -7.42
CA MET A 60 -3.87 25.56 -7.68
C MET A 60 -4.66 26.05 -8.90
N THR A 61 -4.18 27.07 -9.61
CA THR A 61 -4.83 27.63 -10.80
C THR A 61 -3.80 27.90 -11.90
N PHE A 62 -4.17 27.63 -13.14
CA PHE A 62 -3.27 27.69 -14.29
C PHE A 62 -3.90 28.54 -15.39
N PRO A 63 -3.23 29.60 -15.88
CA PRO A 63 -3.84 30.57 -16.78
C PRO A 63 -4.01 30.01 -18.19
N TYR A 64 -5.16 30.30 -18.80
CA TYR A 64 -5.43 30.04 -20.22
C TYR A 64 -4.59 31.01 -21.06
N LYS A 65 -3.88 30.50 -22.08
CA LYS A 65 -3.12 31.35 -23.00
C LYS A 65 -4.03 32.15 -23.94
N THR A 66 -5.11 31.52 -24.41
CA THR A 66 -6.16 32.13 -25.23
C THR A 66 -7.48 31.44 -24.95
N PHE A 67 -8.61 32.08 -25.29
CA PHE A 67 -9.90 31.40 -25.36
C PHE A 67 -9.80 30.15 -26.25
N GLY A 68 -10.46 29.05 -25.84
CA GLY A 68 -10.41 27.75 -26.53
C GLY A 68 -9.10 26.95 -26.37
N LYS A 69 -8.05 27.48 -25.74
CA LYS A 69 -6.82 26.72 -25.43
C LYS A 69 -6.72 26.44 -23.93
N THR A 70 -7.35 25.35 -23.52
CA THR A 70 -7.38 24.91 -22.13
C THR A 70 -5.98 24.44 -21.70
N PRO A 71 -5.42 24.99 -20.61
CA PRO A 71 -4.13 24.52 -20.08
C PRO A 71 -4.28 23.09 -19.51
N TYR A 72 -3.15 22.41 -19.30
CA TYR A 72 -3.12 21.23 -18.45
C TYR A 72 -1.91 21.29 -17.52
N PRO A 73 -2.08 21.20 -16.19
CA PRO A 73 -3.38 21.15 -15.48
C PRO A 73 -4.22 22.43 -15.66
N VAL A 74 -5.52 22.36 -15.36
CA VAL A 74 -6.42 23.54 -15.28
C VAL A 74 -6.57 24.02 -13.85
N TYR A 75 -6.78 23.08 -12.93
CA TYR A 75 -7.07 23.36 -11.54
C TYR A 75 -6.41 22.29 -10.66
N GLY A 76 -5.91 22.71 -9.49
CA GLY A 76 -5.04 21.88 -8.66
C GLY A 76 -5.69 20.61 -8.10
N ARG A 77 -7.02 20.56 -8.05
CA ARG A 77 -7.79 19.39 -7.64
C ARG A 77 -7.72 18.24 -8.66
N THR A 78 -7.68 18.57 -9.95
CA THR A 78 -7.57 17.57 -11.01
C THR A 78 -6.16 16.98 -11.04
N ALA A 79 -5.19 17.88 -10.92
CA ALA A 79 -3.76 17.65 -10.98
C ALA A 79 -3.01 18.94 -10.62
N THR A 80 -1.85 18.79 -9.98
CA THR A 80 -0.78 19.80 -10.05
C THR A 80 0.41 19.21 -10.79
N PRO A 81 1.35 20.02 -11.32
CA PRO A 81 2.54 19.50 -12.01
C PRO A 81 3.34 18.51 -11.14
N ILE A 82 3.45 18.78 -9.83
CA ILE A 82 4.24 17.92 -8.92
C ILE A 82 3.48 16.65 -8.51
N ASN A 83 2.15 16.71 -8.37
CA ASN A 83 1.32 15.51 -8.20
C ASN A 83 1.42 14.60 -9.42
N ARG A 84 1.34 15.15 -10.65
CA ARG A 84 1.49 14.38 -11.90
C ARG A 84 2.82 13.66 -11.99
N LEU A 85 3.91 14.34 -11.62
CA LEU A 85 5.25 13.77 -11.59
C LEU A 85 5.34 12.59 -10.61
N LEU A 86 4.76 12.72 -9.41
CA LEU A 86 4.66 11.61 -8.45
C LEU A 86 3.79 10.46 -8.96
N GLU A 87 2.65 10.76 -9.58
CA GLU A 87 1.76 9.76 -10.20
C GLU A 87 2.48 8.95 -11.28
N ASP A 88 3.21 9.63 -12.18
CA ASP A 88 4.01 9.00 -13.23
C ASP A 88 5.20 8.20 -12.68
N ARG A 89 5.82 8.68 -11.59
CA ARG A 89 6.92 7.97 -10.91
C ARG A 89 6.43 6.69 -10.22
N LEU A 90 5.33 6.76 -9.46
CA LEU A 90 4.72 5.58 -8.83
C LEU A 90 4.25 4.57 -9.87
N ALA A 91 3.64 5.02 -10.96
CA ALA A 91 3.26 4.15 -12.09
C ALA A 91 4.47 3.43 -12.69
N SER A 92 5.57 4.14 -12.95
CA SER A 92 6.82 3.53 -13.41
C SER A 92 7.36 2.49 -12.43
N LEU A 93 7.43 2.82 -11.14
CA LEU A 93 8.02 1.93 -10.13
C LEU A 93 7.26 0.60 -10.01
N GLU A 94 5.94 0.64 -9.86
CA GLU A 94 5.03 -0.53 -9.81
C GLU A 94 4.92 -1.26 -11.17
N GLY A 95 5.04 -0.54 -12.29
CA GLY A 95 4.92 -1.09 -13.64
C GLY A 95 3.52 -0.95 -14.27
N GLY A 96 2.70 -0.03 -13.78
CA GLY A 96 1.38 0.28 -14.35
C GLY A 96 1.43 1.34 -15.43
N GLY A 97 0.33 1.54 -16.15
CA GLY A 97 0.23 2.57 -17.19
C GLY A 97 0.24 3.98 -16.59
N ALA A 98 -0.62 4.21 -15.60
CA ALA A 98 -0.79 5.51 -14.92
C ALA A 98 -1.03 5.36 -13.42
N GLY A 99 -1.02 6.49 -12.70
CA GLY A 99 -1.34 6.56 -11.28
C GLY A 99 -2.20 7.79 -10.93
N ILE A 100 -2.86 7.74 -9.77
CA ILE A 100 -3.55 8.88 -9.16
C ILE A 100 -3.25 8.97 -7.66
N THR A 101 -2.95 10.18 -7.19
CA THR A 101 -2.67 10.47 -5.77
C THR A 101 -3.94 10.86 -5.01
N ALA A 102 -3.99 10.50 -3.73
CA ALA A 102 -5.08 10.79 -2.80
C ALA A 102 -4.53 11.15 -1.41
N GLY A 103 -5.36 11.70 -0.55
CA GLY A 103 -4.99 12.06 0.83
C GLY A 103 -4.79 10.87 1.79
N SER A 104 -5.35 9.69 1.52
CA SER A 104 -5.32 8.45 2.36
C SER A 104 -3.96 7.78 2.65
N GLY A 105 -3.71 6.51 2.32
CA GLY A 105 -4.37 5.65 1.32
C GLY A 105 -5.76 5.07 1.61
N SER A 106 -6.33 5.18 2.81
CA SER A 106 -7.73 4.76 3.07
C SER A 106 -8.72 5.41 2.09
N GLN A 107 -8.51 6.67 1.73
CA GLN A 107 -9.28 7.41 0.73
C GLN A 107 -8.86 7.11 -0.73
N ALA A 108 -7.69 6.50 -0.98
CA ALA A 108 -7.35 5.95 -2.30
C ALA A 108 -8.21 4.70 -2.58
N LEU A 109 -8.28 3.78 -1.61
CA LEU A 109 -9.21 2.64 -1.62
C LEU A 109 -10.66 3.11 -1.78
N PHE A 110 -11.09 4.10 -0.98
CA PHE A 110 -12.45 4.64 -1.08
C PHE A 110 -12.76 5.13 -2.50
N ASN A 111 -11.89 5.97 -3.08
CA ASN A 111 -12.10 6.52 -4.42
C ASN A 111 -12.16 5.41 -5.48
N LEU A 112 -11.32 4.37 -5.39
CA LEU A 112 -11.37 3.22 -6.30
C LEU A 112 -12.72 2.49 -6.22
N ILE A 113 -13.11 2.01 -5.03
CA ILE A 113 -14.34 1.23 -4.85
C ILE A 113 -15.57 2.05 -5.26
N PHE A 114 -15.62 3.34 -4.89
CA PHE A 114 -16.71 4.24 -5.27
C PHE A 114 -16.79 4.47 -6.79
N THR A 115 -15.65 4.47 -7.49
CA THR A 115 -15.61 4.61 -8.96
C THR A 115 -16.17 3.36 -9.64
N ILE A 116 -15.71 2.16 -9.26
CA ILE A 116 -15.98 0.92 -10.01
C ILE A 116 -17.25 0.16 -9.59
N ALA A 117 -17.75 0.35 -8.36
CA ALA A 117 -18.89 -0.41 -7.83
C ALA A 117 -20.18 0.42 -7.72
N ARG A 118 -21.34 -0.25 -7.78
CA ARG A 118 -22.69 0.32 -7.70
C ARG A 118 -23.52 -0.42 -6.64
N PRO A 119 -24.64 0.15 -6.15
CA PRO A 119 -25.51 -0.56 -5.21
C PRO A 119 -25.97 -1.91 -5.79
N GLY A 120 -25.74 -3.00 -5.05
CA GLY A 120 -25.98 -4.39 -5.49
C GLY A 120 -24.72 -5.15 -5.91
N ASP A 121 -23.62 -4.46 -6.20
CA ASP A 121 -22.33 -5.08 -6.50
C ASP A 121 -21.62 -5.61 -5.24
N ASN A 122 -20.62 -6.47 -5.43
CA ASN A 122 -19.75 -6.93 -4.34
C ASN A 122 -18.24 -6.88 -4.65
N VAL A 123 -17.45 -6.99 -3.60
CA VAL A 123 -15.99 -7.10 -3.61
C VAL A 123 -15.59 -8.33 -2.77
N VAL A 124 -14.74 -9.19 -3.33
CA VAL A 124 -14.19 -10.36 -2.61
C VAL A 124 -12.86 -10.00 -1.98
N THR A 125 -12.70 -10.24 -0.68
CA THR A 125 -11.47 -9.96 0.07
C THR A 125 -11.31 -10.93 1.24
N SER A 126 -10.36 -10.71 2.15
CA SER A 126 -10.20 -11.52 3.37
C SER A 126 -10.13 -10.63 4.61
N LEU A 127 -10.15 -11.21 5.81
CA LEU A 127 -9.90 -10.47 7.05
C LEU A 127 -8.44 -10.01 7.20
N ASN A 128 -7.54 -10.48 6.34
CA ASN A 128 -6.11 -10.12 6.33
C ASN A 128 -5.86 -8.80 5.59
N VAL A 129 -6.57 -7.74 5.97
CA VAL A 129 -6.46 -6.38 5.42
C VAL A 129 -6.42 -5.34 6.54
N PHE A 130 -5.82 -4.18 6.27
CA PHE A 130 -5.69 -3.10 7.24
C PHE A 130 -7.04 -2.64 7.83
N GLY A 131 -7.05 -2.34 9.13
CA GLY A 131 -8.28 -2.12 9.91
C GLY A 131 -9.20 -1.00 9.42
N GLU A 132 -8.67 0.10 8.87
CA GLU A 132 -9.50 1.14 8.25
C GLU A 132 -10.15 0.68 6.94
N GLY A 133 -9.47 -0.22 6.21
CA GLY A 133 -10.00 -0.89 5.02
C GLY A 133 -11.08 -1.90 5.39
N TYR A 134 -10.86 -2.69 6.45
CA TYR A 134 -11.90 -3.52 7.06
C TYR A 134 -13.13 -2.69 7.49
N LYS A 135 -12.93 -1.53 8.13
CA LYS A 135 -14.05 -0.65 8.52
C LYS A 135 -14.85 -0.15 7.32
N GLN A 136 -14.18 0.16 6.21
CA GLN A 136 -14.83 0.51 4.95
C GLN A 136 -15.65 -0.66 4.39
N ALA A 137 -15.04 -1.84 4.31
CA ALA A 137 -15.62 -3.07 3.78
C ALA A 137 -16.83 -3.59 4.58
N ALA A 138 -16.68 -3.71 5.90
CA ALA A 138 -17.69 -4.33 6.77
C ALA A 138 -18.86 -3.39 7.15
N HIS A 139 -18.70 -2.08 6.98
CA HIS A 139 -19.73 -1.11 7.41
C HIS A 139 -20.01 0.02 6.44
N ILE A 140 -18.99 0.78 6.00
CA ILE A 140 -19.24 2.04 5.28
C ILE A 140 -19.86 1.76 3.92
N PHE A 141 -19.24 0.92 3.10
CA PHE A 141 -19.76 0.60 1.77
C PHE A 141 -21.11 -0.15 1.81
N PRO A 142 -21.32 -1.19 2.65
CA PRO A 142 -22.62 -1.85 2.74
C PRO A 142 -23.75 -0.91 3.18
N GLN A 143 -23.51 -0.06 4.21
CA GLN A 143 -24.57 0.76 4.81
C GLN A 143 -24.82 2.08 4.07
N ARG A 144 -23.84 2.62 3.36
CA ARG A 144 -23.92 3.94 2.70
C ARG A 144 -24.00 3.87 1.18
N CYS A 145 -23.43 2.82 0.58
CA CYS A 145 -23.33 2.68 -0.88
C CYS A 145 -24.07 1.43 -1.40
N GLY A 146 -24.53 0.53 -0.53
CA GLY A 146 -25.17 -0.72 -0.94
C GLY A 146 -24.22 -1.69 -1.67
N VAL A 147 -22.90 -1.55 -1.48
CA VAL A 147 -21.87 -2.42 -2.03
C VAL A 147 -21.44 -3.40 -0.94
N SER A 148 -21.58 -4.70 -1.20
CA SER A 148 -21.26 -5.75 -0.24
C SER A 148 -19.79 -6.16 -0.30
N PHE A 149 -19.23 -6.64 0.81
CA PHE A 149 -17.91 -7.26 0.85
C PHE A 149 -18.06 -8.71 1.31
N LEU A 150 -17.47 -9.63 0.55
CA LEU A 150 -17.48 -11.07 0.79
C LEU A 150 -16.10 -11.46 1.32
N PHE A 151 -16.04 -11.97 2.55
CA PHE A 151 -14.80 -12.30 3.23
C PHE A 151 -14.48 -13.80 3.08
N VAL A 152 -13.30 -14.10 2.55
CA VAL A 152 -12.78 -15.45 2.34
C VAL A 152 -12.35 -16.08 3.66
N ASP A 153 -12.93 -17.23 3.99
CA ASP A 153 -12.66 -17.97 5.22
C ASP A 153 -11.21 -18.49 5.31
N ASN A 154 -10.68 -19.02 4.21
CA ASN A 154 -9.30 -19.52 4.13
C ASN A 154 -8.53 -18.81 3.01
N PRO A 155 -7.83 -17.70 3.31
CA PRO A 155 -7.09 -16.94 2.30
C PRO A 155 -5.91 -17.70 1.68
N SER A 156 -5.49 -18.86 2.24
CA SER A 156 -4.43 -19.70 1.67
C SER A 156 -4.91 -20.66 0.59
N ASN A 157 -6.24 -20.81 0.42
CA ASN A 157 -6.84 -21.74 -0.53
C ASN A 157 -7.55 -20.99 -1.66
N THR A 158 -7.10 -21.16 -2.90
CA THR A 158 -7.69 -20.53 -4.10
C THR A 158 -9.17 -20.83 -4.24
N ASP A 159 -9.60 -22.06 -3.93
CA ASP A 159 -11.00 -22.47 -4.06
C ASP A 159 -11.94 -21.68 -3.13
N SER A 160 -11.39 -21.19 -2.00
CA SER A 160 -12.14 -20.33 -1.07
C SER A 160 -12.30 -18.89 -1.58
N TRP A 161 -11.49 -18.45 -2.54
CA TRP A 161 -11.69 -17.20 -3.28
C TRP A 161 -12.66 -17.42 -4.44
N ASP A 162 -12.46 -18.47 -5.24
CA ASP A 162 -13.30 -18.85 -6.38
C ASP A 162 -14.78 -18.97 -6.00
N ALA A 163 -15.07 -19.64 -4.88
CA ALA A 163 -16.43 -19.87 -4.39
C ALA A 163 -17.21 -18.61 -3.98
N LEU A 164 -16.56 -17.44 -3.86
CA LEU A 164 -17.20 -16.17 -3.53
C LEU A 164 -17.31 -15.20 -4.72
N ILE A 165 -16.72 -15.52 -5.87
CA ILE A 165 -16.80 -14.67 -7.06
C ILE A 165 -18.11 -14.98 -7.82
N ASP A 166 -18.93 -13.96 -8.05
CA ASP A 166 -20.20 -14.06 -8.76
C ASP A 166 -20.35 -13.00 -9.87
N ALA A 167 -21.50 -12.97 -10.54
CA ALA A 167 -21.76 -12.03 -11.64
C ALA A 167 -21.83 -10.55 -11.21
N ASN A 168 -21.91 -10.28 -9.90
CA ASN A 168 -21.95 -8.94 -9.31
C ASN A 168 -20.59 -8.52 -8.71
N THR A 169 -19.61 -9.41 -8.65
CA THR A 169 -18.26 -9.10 -8.18
C THR A 169 -17.57 -8.12 -9.12
N LYS A 170 -17.06 -7.01 -8.58
CA LYS A 170 -16.32 -5.97 -9.34
C LYS A 170 -14.82 -5.95 -9.05
N LEU A 171 -14.39 -6.58 -7.97
CA LEU A 171 -13.00 -6.57 -7.56
C LEU A 171 -12.70 -7.78 -6.66
N VAL A 172 -11.53 -8.38 -6.86
CA VAL A 172 -10.84 -9.15 -5.81
C VAL A 172 -9.78 -8.26 -5.19
N TRP A 173 -9.75 -8.14 -3.86
CA TRP A 173 -8.78 -7.31 -3.15
C TRP A 173 -7.99 -8.13 -2.13
N VAL A 174 -6.65 -8.09 -2.24
CA VAL A 174 -5.71 -8.69 -1.30
C VAL A 174 -4.73 -7.65 -0.75
N GLU A 175 -4.23 -7.87 0.47
CA GLU A 175 -3.06 -7.20 1.03
C GLU A 175 -2.00 -8.28 1.29
N THR A 176 -0.76 -8.08 0.82
CA THR A 176 0.31 -9.08 1.02
C THR A 176 1.71 -8.44 1.02
N PRO A 177 2.53 -8.64 2.08
CA PRO A 177 2.17 -9.27 3.35
C PRO A 177 1.14 -8.46 4.16
N SER A 178 0.19 -9.13 4.80
CA SER A 178 -0.89 -8.47 5.54
C SER A 178 -0.44 -7.86 6.87
N ASN A 179 -0.95 -6.69 7.21
CA ASN A 179 -0.84 -6.11 8.54
C ASN A 179 -1.93 -6.71 9.46
N PRO A 180 -1.63 -7.22 10.68
CA PRO A 180 -0.33 -7.21 11.37
C PRO A 180 0.40 -8.57 11.38
N CYS A 181 -0.23 -9.64 10.89
CA CYS A 181 0.23 -11.03 11.02
C CYS A 181 1.10 -11.53 9.86
N LEU A 182 1.40 -10.67 8.89
CA LEU A 182 2.26 -10.93 7.72
C LEU A 182 1.90 -12.16 6.90
N PHE A 183 0.60 -12.45 6.81
CA PHE A 183 0.10 -13.47 5.90
C PHE A 183 0.51 -13.10 4.47
N VAL A 184 1.10 -14.04 3.75
CA VAL A 184 1.56 -13.85 2.37
C VAL A 184 0.59 -14.58 1.44
N THR A 185 -0.07 -13.84 0.55
CA THR A 185 -1.04 -14.36 -0.42
C THR A 185 -0.35 -14.61 -1.75
N ASP A 186 -0.66 -15.71 -2.44
CA ASP A 186 -0.07 -16.01 -3.76
C ASP A 186 -0.74 -15.14 -4.84
N ILE A 187 -0.06 -14.06 -5.23
CA ILE A 187 -0.64 -13.05 -6.15
C ILE A 187 -0.99 -13.68 -7.50
N ALA A 188 -0.16 -14.61 -8.00
CA ALA A 188 -0.36 -15.23 -9.30
C ALA A 188 -1.57 -16.16 -9.32
N ALA A 189 -1.72 -17.00 -8.28
CA ALA A 189 -2.84 -17.91 -8.17
C ALA A 189 -4.19 -17.16 -7.98
N ILE A 190 -4.19 -16.06 -7.21
CA ILE A 190 -5.39 -15.23 -7.05
C ILE A 190 -5.70 -14.42 -8.32
N ALA A 191 -4.69 -13.94 -9.07
CA ALA A 191 -4.91 -13.29 -10.36
C ALA A 191 -5.55 -14.24 -11.37
N GLU A 192 -5.02 -15.45 -11.52
CA GLU A 192 -5.61 -16.49 -12.39
C GLU A 192 -7.07 -16.79 -12.01
N THR A 193 -7.34 -16.95 -10.71
CA THR A 193 -8.69 -17.17 -10.18
C THR A 193 -9.63 -16.01 -10.56
N ALA A 194 -9.26 -14.76 -10.25
CA ALA A 194 -10.07 -13.58 -10.55
C ALA A 194 -10.31 -13.36 -12.06
N HIS A 195 -9.26 -13.55 -12.87
CA HIS A 195 -9.31 -13.36 -14.32
C HIS A 195 -10.17 -14.43 -15.01
N SER A 196 -10.28 -15.64 -14.46
CA SER A 196 -11.18 -16.68 -14.98
C SER A 196 -12.65 -16.24 -14.97
N HIS A 197 -13.04 -15.42 -13.98
CA HIS A 197 -14.35 -14.77 -13.86
C HIS A 197 -14.43 -13.40 -14.53
N LYS A 198 -13.35 -12.90 -15.12
CA LYS A 198 -13.20 -11.53 -15.66
C LYS A 198 -13.37 -10.45 -14.59
N VAL A 199 -12.82 -10.68 -13.40
CA VAL A 199 -12.76 -9.73 -12.30
C VAL A 199 -11.32 -9.25 -12.13
N PRO A 200 -11.05 -7.93 -11.96
CA PRO A 200 -9.70 -7.43 -11.74
C PRO A 200 -9.19 -7.75 -10.33
N LEU A 201 -7.87 -7.89 -10.20
CA LEU A 201 -7.19 -8.04 -8.92
C LEU A 201 -6.55 -6.71 -8.45
N LEU A 202 -6.98 -6.23 -7.29
CA LEU A 202 -6.28 -5.21 -6.49
C LEU A 202 -5.31 -5.87 -5.51
N VAL A 203 -4.06 -5.44 -5.52
CA VAL A 203 -3.08 -5.73 -4.46
C VAL A 203 -2.73 -4.45 -3.71
N ASP A 204 -2.96 -4.43 -2.40
CA ASP A 204 -2.31 -3.45 -1.52
C ASP A 204 -0.85 -3.85 -1.33
N ASN A 205 0.05 -3.08 -1.93
CA ASN A 205 1.50 -3.31 -1.91
C ASN A 205 2.20 -2.47 -0.84
N THR A 206 1.47 -1.85 0.10
CA THR A 206 2.01 -0.89 1.08
C THR A 206 3.14 -1.47 1.95
N THR A 207 3.04 -2.73 2.37
CA THR A 207 4.01 -3.37 3.27
C THR A 207 5.33 -3.67 2.56
N ALA A 208 5.29 -4.15 1.32
CA ALA A 208 6.47 -4.54 0.56
C ALA A 208 7.06 -3.38 -0.26
N THR A 209 6.22 -2.49 -0.79
CA THR A 209 6.54 -1.42 -1.76
C THR A 209 7.06 -1.97 -3.10
N PRO A 210 7.12 -1.16 -4.18
CA PRO A 210 7.63 -1.65 -5.47
C PRO A 210 9.14 -1.96 -5.46
N ALA A 211 9.85 -1.66 -4.36
CA ALA A 211 11.24 -2.02 -4.16
C ALA A 211 11.43 -3.51 -3.83
N LEU A 212 10.46 -4.15 -3.17
CA LEU A 212 10.55 -5.56 -2.73
C LEU A 212 9.56 -6.49 -3.42
N GLN A 213 8.40 -6.02 -3.88
CA GLN A 213 7.39 -6.86 -4.52
C GLN A 213 6.79 -6.13 -5.72
N LYS A 214 6.56 -6.85 -6.82
CA LYS A 214 5.96 -6.31 -8.04
C LYS A 214 4.68 -7.06 -8.42
N PRO A 215 3.54 -6.73 -7.79
CA PRO A 215 2.31 -7.50 -7.99
C PRO A 215 1.82 -7.46 -9.44
N MET A 216 2.09 -6.36 -10.17
CA MET A 216 1.71 -6.27 -11.59
C MET A 216 2.41 -7.29 -12.48
N THR A 217 3.65 -7.68 -12.18
CA THR A 217 4.34 -8.77 -12.91
C THR A 217 3.84 -10.16 -12.52
N LEU A 218 3.04 -10.25 -11.46
CA LEU A 218 2.40 -11.47 -10.95
C LEU A 218 0.89 -11.52 -11.29
N GLY A 219 0.41 -10.63 -12.16
CA GLY A 219 -0.97 -10.64 -12.65
C GLY A 219 -1.90 -9.58 -12.05
N ALA A 220 -1.54 -8.91 -10.95
CA ALA A 220 -2.38 -7.84 -10.38
C ALA A 220 -2.63 -6.70 -11.39
N ASP A 221 -3.85 -6.20 -11.45
CA ASP A 221 -4.29 -5.14 -12.40
C ASP A 221 -4.23 -3.76 -11.78
N ILE A 222 -4.46 -3.69 -10.47
CA ILE A 222 -4.57 -2.45 -9.70
C ILE A 222 -3.66 -2.58 -8.47
N ILE A 223 -2.90 -1.54 -8.17
CA ILE A 223 -2.09 -1.46 -6.95
C ILE A 223 -2.63 -0.34 -6.06
N LEU A 224 -2.84 -0.65 -4.78
CA LEU A 224 -3.11 0.31 -3.71
C LEU A 224 -1.83 0.56 -2.93
N LEU A 225 -1.58 1.84 -2.61
CA LEU A 225 -0.44 2.29 -1.84
C LEU A 225 -0.85 3.29 -0.77
N SER A 226 -0.40 3.08 0.48
CA SER A 226 -0.27 4.14 1.48
C SER A 226 1.15 4.70 1.45
N ILE A 227 1.29 5.89 0.85
CA ILE A 227 2.53 6.65 0.76
C ILE A 227 3.10 6.96 2.15
N THR A 228 2.23 7.13 3.14
CA THR A 228 2.54 7.39 4.56
C THR A 228 3.48 6.38 5.22
N LYS A 229 3.57 5.16 4.70
CA LYS A 229 4.37 4.08 5.29
C LYS A 229 5.79 4.09 4.73
N PHE A 230 6.31 2.93 4.32
CA PHE A 230 7.68 2.78 3.82
C PHE A 230 8.05 3.68 2.63
N LEU A 231 7.09 4.12 1.80
CA LEU A 231 7.36 5.04 0.69
C LEU A 231 7.91 6.39 1.19
N ALA A 232 7.21 7.08 2.09
CA ALA A 232 7.70 8.30 2.74
C ALA A 232 8.77 8.03 3.80
N GLY A 233 8.67 6.92 4.54
CA GLY A 233 9.77 6.40 5.36
C GLY A 233 10.01 7.11 6.69
N ASN A 234 9.24 8.14 7.07
CA ASN A 234 9.57 8.98 8.24
C ASN A 234 8.36 9.65 8.95
N ALA A 235 7.13 9.29 8.56
CA ALA A 235 5.88 9.84 9.08
C ALA A 235 5.68 11.38 8.89
N THR A 236 6.29 12.00 7.88
CA THR A 236 6.02 13.42 7.53
C THR A 236 4.93 13.63 6.48
N VAL A 237 4.45 12.56 5.82
CA VAL A 237 3.47 12.63 4.72
C VAL A 237 2.25 11.77 5.04
N LEU A 238 1.05 12.35 5.00
CA LEU A 238 -0.20 11.60 4.87
C LEU A 238 -0.58 11.53 3.38
N GLY A 239 -0.83 10.33 2.85
CA GLY A 239 -1.04 10.17 1.41
C GLY A 239 -1.18 8.72 0.96
N GLY A 240 -1.79 8.56 -0.21
CA GLY A 240 -1.84 7.27 -0.91
C GLY A 240 -2.00 7.43 -2.41
N ALA A 241 -1.99 6.30 -3.11
CA ALA A 241 -2.17 6.26 -4.54
C ALA A 241 -2.87 4.97 -5.00
N ILE A 242 -3.50 5.06 -6.17
CA ILE A 242 -3.87 3.92 -7.01
C ILE A 242 -2.96 3.94 -8.25
N VAL A 243 -2.49 2.77 -8.69
CA VAL A 243 -1.77 2.57 -9.95
C VAL A 243 -2.51 1.50 -10.78
N GLY A 244 -2.69 1.72 -12.08
CA GLY A 244 -3.49 0.85 -12.95
C GLY A 244 -3.35 1.19 -14.45
N SER A 245 -4.33 0.82 -15.26
CA SER A 245 -4.43 1.27 -16.66
C SER A 245 -4.76 2.77 -16.74
N GLU A 246 -4.46 3.42 -17.87
CA GLU A 246 -4.72 4.85 -18.06
C GLU A 246 -6.23 5.17 -17.94
N ASP A 247 -7.08 4.32 -18.52
CA ASP A 247 -8.53 4.49 -18.51
C ASP A 247 -9.14 4.41 -17.10
N LEU A 248 -8.73 3.43 -16.27
CA LEU A 248 -9.14 3.35 -14.86
C LEU A 248 -8.72 4.60 -14.08
N ILE A 249 -7.49 5.05 -14.29
CA ILE A 249 -6.92 6.18 -13.55
C ILE A 249 -7.59 7.50 -13.95
N GLU A 250 -7.94 7.67 -15.22
CA GLU A 250 -8.69 8.84 -15.67
C GLU A 250 -10.18 8.78 -15.26
N ASP A 251 -10.81 7.60 -15.18
CA ASP A 251 -12.14 7.44 -14.57
C ASP A 251 -12.12 7.90 -13.09
N ILE A 252 -11.20 7.35 -12.28
CA ILE A 252 -11.03 7.78 -10.87
C ILE A 252 -10.70 9.28 -10.75
N ARG A 253 -9.95 9.85 -11.70
CA ARG A 253 -9.63 11.30 -11.71
C ARG A 253 -10.86 12.14 -11.94
N TRP A 254 -11.56 11.90 -13.04
CA TRP A 254 -12.59 12.78 -13.56
C TRP A 254 -13.98 12.52 -13.00
N ASN A 255 -14.31 11.27 -12.65
CA ASN A 255 -15.64 10.93 -12.16
C ASN A 255 -15.72 10.92 -10.63
N THR A 256 -14.59 10.76 -9.93
CA THR A 256 -14.55 10.70 -8.45
C THR A 256 -13.67 11.80 -7.83
N THR A 257 -12.37 11.80 -8.08
CA THR A 257 -11.40 12.65 -7.35
C THR A 257 -11.64 14.15 -7.55
N GLU A 258 -11.93 14.60 -8.77
CA GLU A 258 -12.25 16.01 -9.07
C GLU A 258 -13.52 16.50 -8.36
N PHE A 259 -14.49 15.63 -8.05
CA PHE A 259 -15.77 16.07 -7.46
C PHE A 259 -15.90 15.78 -5.96
N VAL A 260 -15.23 14.75 -5.45
CA VAL A 260 -15.06 14.51 -4.00
C VAL A 260 -14.00 15.45 -3.41
N GLY A 261 -12.99 15.84 -4.19
CA GLY A 261 -12.00 16.86 -3.85
C GLY A 261 -10.97 16.49 -2.80
N ALA A 262 -10.89 15.23 -2.41
CA ALA A 262 -9.91 14.72 -1.46
C ALA A 262 -8.59 14.36 -2.18
N VAL A 263 -7.67 15.32 -2.24
CA VAL A 263 -6.46 15.29 -3.07
C VAL A 263 -5.19 15.48 -2.26
N MET A 264 -4.10 14.82 -2.67
CA MET A 264 -2.77 15.04 -2.09
C MET A 264 -2.29 16.47 -2.39
N GLN A 265 -1.73 17.15 -1.39
CA GLN A 265 -1.21 18.51 -1.56
C GLN A 265 0.21 18.52 -2.19
N PRO A 266 0.63 19.61 -2.86
CA PRO A 266 1.91 19.69 -3.59
C PRO A 266 3.17 19.45 -2.76
N MET A 267 3.16 19.80 -1.47
CA MET A 267 4.34 19.65 -0.60
C MET A 267 4.58 18.16 -0.28
N GLU A 268 3.52 17.44 0.05
CA GLU A 268 3.49 16.01 0.32
C GLU A 268 3.91 15.21 -0.92
N ALA A 269 3.45 15.63 -2.10
CA ALA A 269 3.90 15.05 -3.36
C ALA A 269 5.42 15.27 -3.57
N TRP A 270 5.90 16.49 -3.35
CA TRP A 270 7.32 16.82 -3.47
C TRP A 270 8.21 16.07 -2.47
N LEU A 271 7.83 16.03 -1.19
CA LEU A 271 8.54 15.29 -0.15
C LEU A 271 8.61 13.79 -0.50
N THR A 272 7.50 13.21 -0.96
CA THR A 272 7.46 11.80 -1.38
C THR A 272 8.46 11.54 -2.51
N LEU A 273 8.54 12.41 -3.52
CA LEU A 273 9.51 12.27 -4.62
C LEU A 273 10.95 12.17 -4.10
N GLN A 274 11.32 13.00 -3.13
CA GLN A 274 12.65 12.95 -2.49
C GLN A 274 12.87 11.67 -1.68
N TYR A 275 11.84 11.15 -1.01
CA TYR A 275 11.94 9.92 -0.23
C TYR A 275 12.02 8.67 -1.12
N LEU A 276 11.43 8.67 -2.31
CA LEU A 276 11.52 7.57 -3.28
C LEU A 276 12.96 7.33 -3.77
N GLU A 277 13.81 8.37 -3.85
CA GLU A 277 15.21 8.28 -4.31
C GLU A 277 16.06 7.32 -3.46
N THR A 278 15.68 7.10 -2.20
CA THR A 278 16.39 6.21 -1.26
C THR A 278 15.59 4.96 -0.88
N LEU A 279 14.44 4.72 -1.53
CA LEU A 279 13.49 3.68 -1.10
C LEU A 279 14.11 2.28 -1.08
N SER A 280 14.84 1.89 -2.12
CA SER A 280 15.50 0.58 -2.19
C SER A 280 16.51 0.38 -1.06
N LEU A 281 17.41 1.35 -0.85
CA LEU A 281 18.43 1.34 0.21
C LEU A 281 17.79 1.24 1.61
N ARG A 282 16.69 1.97 1.84
CA ARG A 282 15.92 1.89 3.08
C ARG A 282 15.26 0.53 3.25
N MET A 283 14.61 -0.01 2.21
CA MET A 283 13.95 -1.31 2.28
C MET A 283 14.92 -2.48 2.46
N GLU A 284 16.11 -2.41 1.88
CA GLU A 284 17.20 -3.36 2.12
C GLU A 284 17.63 -3.35 3.60
N ARG A 285 17.93 -2.17 4.15
CA ARG A 285 18.30 -2.02 5.56
C ARG A 285 17.18 -2.45 6.52
N HIS A 286 15.93 -2.06 6.23
CA HIS A 286 14.75 -2.50 6.98
C HIS A 286 14.63 -4.03 7.00
N SER A 287 14.80 -4.70 5.85
CA SER A 287 14.69 -6.16 5.74
C SER A 287 15.83 -6.88 6.47
N ALA A 288 17.07 -6.38 6.35
CA ALA A 288 18.23 -6.94 7.05
C ALA A 288 18.11 -6.79 8.57
N ASN A 289 17.70 -5.61 9.06
CA ASN A 289 17.45 -5.38 10.47
C ASN A 289 16.28 -6.25 10.98
N ALA A 290 15.19 -6.36 10.22
CA ALA A 290 14.02 -7.17 10.60
C ALA A 290 14.34 -8.67 10.65
N GLN A 291 15.17 -9.19 9.73
CA GLN A 291 15.66 -10.57 9.79
C GLN A 291 16.43 -10.84 11.09
N ALA A 292 17.39 -9.99 11.45
CA ALA A 292 18.18 -10.15 12.67
C ALA A 292 17.30 -10.09 13.95
N VAL A 293 16.34 -9.16 13.98
CA VAL A 293 15.38 -9.05 15.11
C VAL A 293 14.44 -10.26 15.16
N ALA A 294 13.93 -10.75 14.03
CA ALA A 294 13.06 -11.92 13.97
C ALA A 294 13.79 -13.20 14.40
N GLU A 295 15.06 -13.37 14.03
CA GLU A 295 15.92 -14.49 14.46
C GLU A 295 16.20 -14.46 15.96
N PHE A 296 16.47 -13.29 16.54
CA PHE A 296 16.59 -13.12 17.99
C PHE A 296 15.28 -13.48 18.71
N LEU A 297 14.15 -12.90 18.27
CA LEU A 297 12.84 -13.12 18.87
C LEU A 297 12.40 -14.58 18.79
N SER A 298 12.69 -15.30 17.68
CA SER A 298 12.30 -16.70 17.51
C SER A 298 13.05 -17.67 18.42
N GLN A 299 14.19 -17.25 18.98
CA GLN A 299 15.01 -18.02 19.92
C GLN A 299 14.77 -17.61 21.38
N HIS A 300 14.06 -16.51 21.64
CA HIS A 300 13.92 -15.96 22.98
C HIS A 300 12.85 -16.70 23.82
N PRO A 301 13.17 -17.22 25.02
CA PRO A 301 12.29 -18.15 25.77
C PRO A 301 10.98 -17.52 26.30
N LYS A 302 10.84 -16.20 26.24
CA LYS A 302 9.59 -15.47 26.58
C LYS A 302 8.80 -14.99 25.37
N VAL A 303 9.14 -15.44 24.16
CA VAL A 303 8.38 -15.20 22.93
C VAL A 303 7.72 -16.52 22.53
N CYS A 304 6.40 -16.50 22.36
CA CYS A 304 5.61 -17.68 22.04
C CYS A 304 5.57 -17.98 20.54
N HIS A 305 5.63 -16.94 19.71
CA HIS A 305 5.55 -17.04 18.25
C HIS A 305 6.09 -15.76 17.58
N VAL A 306 6.60 -15.88 16.35
CA VAL A 306 7.03 -14.74 15.52
C VAL A 306 6.46 -14.89 14.11
N ASN A 307 5.65 -13.91 13.70
CA ASN A 307 5.21 -13.74 12.32
C ASN A 307 6.26 -12.89 11.58
N TYR A 308 7.14 -13.56 10.83
CA TYR A 308 8.01 -12.92 9.85
C TYR A 308 8.31 -13.90 8.72
N SER A 309 8.01 -13.51 7.47
CA SER A 309 8.12 -14.41 6.33
C SER A 309 9.57 -14.78 5.94
N GLY A 310 10.57 -14.11 6.54
CA GLY A 310 11.98 -14.46 6.42
C GLY A 310 12.40 -15.66 7.28
N LEU A 311 11.60 -16.04 8.28
CA LEU A 311 11.87 -17.22 9.11
C LEU A 311 11.48 -18.52 8.37
N PRO A 312 12.30 -19.59 8.44
CA PRO A 312 12.01 -20.86 7.76
C PRO A 312 10.68 -21.51 8.14
N ASP A 313 10.25 -21.33 9.39
CA ASP A 313 9.04 -21.94 9.96
C ASP A 313 7.76 -21.15 9.67
N HIS A 314 7.87 -20.00 8.99
CA HIS A 314 6.70 -19.23 8.56
C HIS A 314 5.92 -20.01 7.49
N PRO A 315 4.58 -20.21 7.61
CA PRO A 315 3.84 -21.10 6.73
C PRO A 315 4.02 -20.80 5.23
N GLN A 316 4.14 -19.53 4.87
CA GLN A 316 4.38 -19.08 3.49
C GLN A 316 5.84 -18.69 3.18
N HIS A 317 6.84 -19.10 3.96
CA HIS A 317 8.26 -18.74 3.72
C HIS A 317 8.69 -19.01 2.27
N GLN A 318 8.35 -20.19 1.74
CA GLN A 318 8.69 -20.58 0.37
C GLN A 318 7.93 -19.80 -0.71
N LEU A 319 6.74 -19.27 -0.39
CA LEU A 319 5.99 -18.39 -1.31
C LEU A 319 6.58 -16.97 -1.29
N ALA A 320 6.85 -16.42 -0.11
CA ALA A 320 7.50 -15.12 0.05
C ALA A 320 8.82 -15.06 -0.73
N LYS A 321 9.66 -16.11 -0.63
CA LYS A 321 10.89 -16.26 -1.41
C LYS A 321 10.73 -16.32 -2.93
N ARG A 322 9.54 -16.66 -3.45
CA ARG A 322 9.27 -16.69 -4.91
C ARG A 322 8.74 -15.36 -5.43
N GLN A 323 7.96 -14.62 -4.64
CA GLN A 323 7.26 -13.42 -5.10
C GLN A 323 7.82 -12.09 -4.58
N MET A 324 8.63 -12.13 -3.52
CA MET A 324 9.29 -10.96 -2.91
C MET A 324 10.81 -11.07 -3.04
N ARG A 325 11.47 -9.93 -3.26
CA ARG A 325 12.92 -9.79 -3.28
C ARG A 325 13.52 -9.95 -1.88
N GLU A 326 12.93 -9.29 -0.88
CA GLU A 326 13.26 -9.37 0.54
C GLU A 326 11.95 -9.27 1.36
N GLN A 327 11.97 -9.59 2.65
CA GLN A 327 10.74 -9.74 3.45
C GLN A 327 10.25 -8.45 4.15
N GLY A 328 10.99 -7.35 4.08
CA GLY A 328 10.56 -6.03 4.53
C GLY A 328 10.80 -5.73 6.01
N GLY A 329 10.52 -4.50 6.44
CA GLY A 329 10.81 -4.02 7.80
C GLY A 329 9.72 -4.27 8.84
N LEU A 330 8.67 -5.02 8.52
CA LEU A 330 7.56 -5.28 9.43
C LEU A 330 7.69 -6.71 9.97
N LEU A 331 7.38 -6.91 11.25
CA LEU A 331 7.19 -8.21 11.89
C LEU A 331 6.14 -8.11 13.01
N SER A 332 5.65 -9.25 13.50
CA SER A 332 4.95 -9.29 14.77
C SER A 332 5.34 -10.51 15.59
N PHE A 333 5.20 -10.44 16.90
CA PHE A 333 5.54 -11.53 17.82
C PHE A 333 4.55 -11.59 18.98
N VAL A 334 4.41 -12.77 19.59
CA VAL A 334 3.47 -13.03 20.68
C VAL A 334 4.24 -13.23 21.98
N VAL A 335 3.82 -12.55 23.05
CA VAL A 335 4.33 -12.74 24.41
C VAL A 335 3.30 -13.43 25.31
N PRO A 336 3.71 -14.09 26.42
CA PRO A 336 2.80 -14.69 27.39
C PRO A 336 1.93 -13.63 28.10
N ASP A 337 0.97 -14.09 28.91
CA ASP A 337 0.07 -13.26 29.73
C ASP A 337 -0.80 -12.25 28.94
N GLY A 338 -0.93 -12.46 27.63
CA GLY A 338 -1.82 -11.69 26.75
C GLY A 338 -1.55 -10.19 26.81
N MET A 339 -2.62 -9.40 26.89
CA MET A 339 -2.54 -7.94 26.86
C MET A 339 -1.74 -7.37 28.06
N ALA A 340 -1.72 -8.06 29.19
CA ALA A 340 -0.93 -7.65 30.35
C ALA A 340 0.58 -7.83 30.10
N GLY A 341 0.98 -8.96 29.52
CA GLY A 341 2.36 -9.19 29.09
C GLY A 341 2.80 -8.24 27.97
N ALA A 342 1.95 -8.05 26.95
CA ALA A 342 2.21 -7.13 25.85
C ALA A 342 2.42 -5.69 26.36
N ALA A 343 1.53 -5.19 27.22
CA ALA A 343 1.67 -3.88 27.85
C ALA A 343 2.94 -3.78 28.73
N LYS A 344 3.30 -4.85 29.44
CA LYS A 344 4.50 -4.88 30.30
C LYS A 344 5.78 -4.76 29.47
N VAL A 345 5.89 -5.47 28.34
CA VAL A 345 7.01 -5.32 27.39
C VAL A 345 7.02 -3.92 26.80
N MET A 346 5.90 -3.46 26.22
CA MET A 346 5.85 -2.18 25.51
C MET A 346 6.13 -0.96 26.41
N ASN A 347 5.72 -1.00 27.67
CA ASN A 347 6.04 0.03 28.67
C ASN A 347 7.47 -0.07 29.22
N SER A 348 8.21 -1.11 28.88
CA SER A 348 9.60 -1.34 29.33
C SER A 348 10.65 -0.98 28.29
N LEU A 349 10.25 -0.74 27.03
CA LEU A 349 11.13 -0.32 25.93
C LEU A 349 11.68 1.09 26.18
N GLU A 350 12.96 1.29 25.87
CA GLU A 350 13.70 2.54 26.08
C GLU A 350 14.16 3.19 24.77
N LEU A 351 14.27 2.41 23.69
CA LEU A 351 14.57 2.87 22.32
C LEU A 351 13.31 2.81 21.42
N VAL A 352 12.60 1.69 21.44
CA VAL A 352 11.47 1.42 20.54
C VAL A 352 10.23 2.20 20.99
N VAL A 353 9.74 3.10 20.13
CA VAL A 353 8.62 3.99 20.48
C VAL A 353 7.27 3.32 20.18
N HIS A 354 6.31 3.43 21.10
CA HIS A 354 4.93 3.01 20.86
C HIS A 354 4.22 4.01 19.91
N ALA A 355 3.90 3.59 18.68
CA ALA A 355 3.20 4.43 17.69
C ALA A 355 2.34 3.61 16.71
N VAL A 356 1.19 4.17 16.30
CA VAL A 356 0.17 3.47 15.49
C VAL A 356 0.62 3.14 14.05
N THR A 357 1.55 3.91 13.51
CA THR A 357 2.03 3.78 12.12
C THR A 357 3.05 2.64 11.95
N PHE A 358 3.55 2.44 10.73
CA PHE A 358 4.67 1.58 10.40
C PHE A 358 5.44 2.12 9.19
N GLY A 359 6.61 1.54 8.92
CA GLY A 359 7.47 1.93 7.82
C GLY A 359 8.24 3.22 8.05
N THR A 360 8.49 3.57 9.31
CA THR A 360 9.33 4.70 9.71
C THR A 360 10.79 4.31 9.82
N SER A 361 11.69 5.26 9.57
CA SER A 361 13.13 5.12 9.75
C SER A 361 13.55 4.88 11.21
N ARG A 362 12.66 5.20 12.16
CA ARG A 362 12.77 4.83 13.57
C ARG A 362 11.98 3.57 13.86
N THR A 363 12.53 2.70 14.69
CA THR A 363 11.86 1.48 15.16
C THR A 363 10.68 1.82 16.05
N ILE A 364 9.50 1.31 15.71
CA ILE A 364 8.26 1.55 16.46
C ILE A 364 7.48 0.26 16.68
N CYS A 365 6.82 0.16 17.82
CA CYS A 365 5.93 -0.96 18.17
C CYS A 365 4.49 -0.50 18.37
N MET A 366 3.55 -1.45 18.34
CA MET A 366 2.18 -1.23 18.77
C MET A 366 1.47 -2.55 19.13
N HIS A 367 0.36 -2.48 19.87
CA HIS A 367 -0.51 -3.60 20.17
C HIS A 367 -1.76 -3.59 19.27
N PRO A 368 -1.88 -4.48 18.25
CA PRO A 368 -2.91 -4.35 17.21
C PRO A 368 -4.35 -4.43 17.74
N ALA A 369 -4.62 -5.30 18.72
CA ALA A 369 -5.97 -5.59 19.19
C ALA A 369 -6.64 -4.42 19.94
N THR A 370 -5.88 -3.45 20.45
CA THR A 370 -6.41 -2.27 21.18
C THR A 370 -6.31 -0.96 20.39
N ILE A 371 -5.89 -1.02 19.12
CA ILE A 371 -5.66 0.19 18.31
C ILE A 371 -6.08 -0.08 16.85
N THR A 372 -5.21 -0.64 16.01
CA THR A 372 -5.45 -0.71 14.55
C THR A 372 -6.50 -1.72 14.15
N HIS A 373 -6.76 -2.72 14.99
CA HIS A 373 -7.74 -3.79 14.75
C HIS A 373 -8.82 -3.83 15.85
N GLU A 374 -9.01 -2.73 16.59
CA GLU A 374 -10.06 -2.60 17.60
C GLU A 374 -11.49 -2.76 17.00
N HIS A 375 -11.62 -2.53 15.69
CA HIS A 375 -12.88 -2.62 14.96
C HIS A 375 -13.33 -4.06 14.69
N LEU A 376 -12.43 -5.04 14.78
CA LEU A 376 -12.74 -6.46 14.63
C LEU A 376 -13.26 -7.04 15.95
N THR A 377 -14.29 -7.87 15.88
CA THR A 377 -14.75 -8.68 17.02
C THR A 377 -13.65 -9.64 17.49
N GLN A 378 -13.76 -10.16 18.71
CA GLN A 378 -12.77 -11.10 19.25
C GLN A 378 -12.61 -12.37 18.39
N ASN A 379 -13.72 -12.86 17.80
CA ASN A 379 -13.69 -14.02 16.92
C ASN A 379 -13.01 -13.71 15.58
N GLU A 380 -13.32 -12.57 14.95
CA GLU A 380 -12.65 -12.12 13.72
C GLU A 380 -11.15 -11.91 13.93
N ARG A 381 -10.75 -11.30 15.06
CA ARG A 381 -9.34 -11.16 15.43
C ARG A 381 -8.65 -12.51 15.60
N ALA A 382 -9.28 -13.45 16.31
CA ALA A 382 -8.73 -14.80 16.48
C ALA A 382 -8.57 -15.54 15.14
N SER A 383 -9.55 -15.44 14.24
CA SER A 383 -9.48 -16.01 12.88
C SER A 383 -8.38 -15.39 12.01
N ALA A 384 -8.08 -14.10 12.20
CA ALA A 384 -6.97 -13.39 11.56
C ALA A 384 -5.61 -13.57 12.27
N GLY A 385 -5.51 -14.43 13.31
CA GLY A 385 -4.29 -14.65 14.10
C GLY A 385 -3.92 -13.52 15.07
N ILE A 386 -4.81 -12.54 15.26
CA ILE A 386 -4.59 -11.38 16.14
C ILE A 386 -4.97 -11.74 17.58
N VAL A 387 -4.01 -12.30 18.32
CA VAL A 387 -4.15 -12.64 19.75
C VAL A 387 -3.80 -11.47 20.66
N ASP A 388 -4.33 -11.46 21.89
CA ASP A 388 -4.12 -10.37 22.86
C ASP A 388 -2.66 -10.22 23.35
N GLY A 389 -1.78 -11.19 23.07
CA GLY A 389 -0.34 -11.09 23.33
C GLY A 389 0.49 -10.56 22.17
N LEU A 390 -0.13 -10.19 21.04
CA LEU A 390 0.55 -9.84 19.80
C LEU A 390 1.10 -8.40 19.83
N ILE A 391 2.40 -8.24 19.67
CA ILE A 391 3.07 -6.96 19.43
C ILE A 391 3.47 -6.90 17.96
N ARG A 392 3.06 -5.85 17.23
CA ARG A 392 3.59 -5.54 15.89
C ARG A 392 4.79 -4.62 16.05
N LEU A 393 5.89 -4.95 15.38
CA LEU A 393 7.13 -4.17 15.35
C LEU A 393 7.44 -3.75 13.91
N SER A 394 7.58 -2.45 13.69
CA SER A 394 8.13 -1.87 12.47
C SER A 394 9.59 -1.54 12.74
N VAL A 395 10.49 -2.41 12.28
CA VAL A 395 11.94 -2.31 12.47
C VAL A 395 12.50 -1.19 11.59
N GLY A 396 13.21 -0.26 12.22
CA GLY A 396 13.75 0.95 11.62
C GLY A 396 15.14 0.75 10.98
N LEU A 397 15.86 1.87 10.89
CA LEU A 397 17.19 1.97 10.27
C LEU A 397 18.32 2.12 11.29
N GLU A 398 18.03 1.95 12.59
CA GLU A 398 19.03 1.94 13.66
C GLU A 398 20.01 0.76 13.51
N ASP A 399 21.10 0.78 14.29
CA ASP A 399 21.98 -0.38 14.43
C ASP A 399 21.19 -1.54 15.07
N PRO A 400 21.12 -2.73 14.44
CA PRO A 400 20.22 -3.79 14.88
C PRO A 400 20.57 -4.37 16.26
N ALA A 401 21.81 -4.22 16.70
CA ALA A 401 22.25 -4.60 18.04
C ALA A 401 21.53 -3.79 19.13
N ASP A 402 21.28 -2.49 18.91
CA ASP A 402 20.61 -1.63 19.90
C ASP A 402 19.10 -1.95 19.97
N ILE A 403 18.49 -2.27 18.83
CA ILE A 403 17.09 -2.74 18.76
C ILE A 403 16.94 -4.07 19.51
N ILE A 404 17.87 -5.01 19.29
CA ILE A 404 17.88 -6.31 19.98
C ILE A 404 18.11 -6.13 21.49
N ALA A 405 19.04 -5.27 21.91
CA ALA A 405 19.30 -5.00 23.33
C ALA A 405 18.08 -4.39 24.04
N ASP A 406 17.34 -3.48 23.40
CA ASP A 406 16.11 -2.90 23.97
C ASP A 406 14.99 -3.95 24.09
N LEU A 407 14.83 -4.81 23.08
CA LEU A 407 13.89 -5.93 23.14
C LEU A 407 14.29 -6.94 24.23
N GLU A 408 15.57 -7.28 24.35
CA GLU A 408 16.09 -8.21 25.36
C GLU A 408 15.83 -7.69 26.78
N GLN A 409 16.13 -6.42 27.07
CA GLN A 409 15.89 -5.87 28.41
C GLN A 409 14.38 -5.76 28.71
N ALA A 410 13.55 -5.38 27.74
CA ALA A 410 12.11 -5.25 27.92
C ALA A 410 11.43 -6.62 28.13
N LEU A 411 11.81 -7.63 27.34
CA LEU A 411 11.42 -9.03 27.55
C LEU A 411 11.99 -9.56 28.87
N GLY A 412 13.18 -9.12 29.28
CA GLY A 412 13.77 -9.38 30.58
C GLY A 412 12.83 -9.03 31.75
N ARG A 413 12.01 -7.98 31.62
CA ARG A 413 11.07 -7.53 32.65
C ARG A 413 9.79 -8.37 32.77
N LEU A 414 9.41 -9.16 31.76
CA LEU A 414 8.26 -10.11 31.83
C LEU A 414 8.38 -11.07 33.02
#